data_AF-A0A1R0XRG5-F1
#
_entry.id   AF-A0A1R0XRG5-F1
#
_cell.length_a   1.000
_cell.length_b   1.000
_cell.length_c   1.000
_cell.angle_alpha   90.00
_cell.angle_beta   90.00
_cell.angle_gamma   90.00
#
_symmetry.space_group_name_H-M   'P 1'
#
loop_
_entity.id
_entity.type
_entity.pdbx_description
1 polymer ?
#
loop_
_entity_poly.entity_id
_entity_poly.type
_entity_poly.pdbx_seq_one_letter_code
_entity_poly.pdbx_strand_id
1 'polypeptide(L)'
;MRGSRIKDERIINEIQKFSTHGFMIVFVGFMVSLFVKVFILQWDIKYWLDTFVIVMAGCLYITVRSVKDGIYLLPSKEGDVRRYKKINLIGGAVSTSI
;
A
#
# COMPACT_ATOMS: atom_id res chain seq x y z
N MET A 1 26.35 3.17 20.03
CA MET A 1 24.97 2.98 20.53
C MET A 1 24.02 3.63 19.52
N ARG A 2 23.39 2.85 18.62
CA ARG A 2 22.43 3.37 17.65
C ARG A 2 21.09 3.60 18.37
N GLY A 3 20.88 4.83 18.84
CA GLY A 3 19.64 5.23 19.48
C GLY A 3 18.46 4.98 18.54
N SER A 4 17.49 4.18 19.01
CA SER A 4 16.18 4.08 18.38
C SER A 4 15.57 5.48 18.38
N ARG A 5 15.63 6.18 17.24
CA ARG A 5 14.83 7.41 17.06
C ARG A 5 13.39 6.97 17.04
N ILE A 6 12.74 7.09 18.20
CA ILE A 6 11.29 7.00 18.32
C ILE A 6 10.76 8.05 17.34
N LYS A 7 10.20 7.58 16.23
CA LYS A 7 9.51 8.44 15.26
C LYS A 7 8.17 8.79 15.89
N ASP A 8 7.92 10.08 15.99
CA ASP A 8 6.69 10.59 16.57
C ASP A 8 5.48 10.14 15.74
N GLU A 9 4.44 9.66 16.42
CA GLU A 9 3.24 9.09 15.80
C GLU A 9 2.53 10.09 14.89
N ARG A 10 2.61 11.38 15.23
CA ARG A 10 2.07 12.49 14.43
C ARG A 10 2.79 12.64 13.10
N ILE A 11 4.11 12.57 13.10
CA ILE A 11 4.94 12.68 11.89
C ILE A 11 4.70 11.48 10.98
N ILE A 12 4.59 10.27 11.55
CA ILE A 12 4.27 9.07 10.78
C ILE A 12 2.89 9.18 10.12
N ASN A 13 1.88 9.62 10.89
CA ASN A 13 0.51 9.74 10.40
C ASN A 13 0.42 10.78 9.25
N GLU A 14 1.11 11.90 9.38
CA GLU A 14 1.10 12.94 8.35
C GLU A 14 1.83 12.49 7.08
N ILE A 15 2.98 11.80 7.21
CA ILE A 15 3.69 11.19 6.06
C ILE A 15 2.81 10.15 5.37
N GLN A 16 2.08 9.34 6.13
CA GLN A 16 1.18 8.32 5.59
C GLN A 16 0.01 8.94 4.82
N LYS A 17 -0.57 10.05 5.30
CA LYS A 17 -1.61 10.80 4.57
C LYS A 17 -1.09 11.30 3.22
N PHE A 18 0.06 11.99 3.22
CA PHE A 18 0.67 12.47 1.97
C PHE A 18 0.99 11.33 1.01
N SER A 19 1.54 10.22 1.52
CA SER A 19 1.84 9.04 0.69
C SER A 19 0.57 8.42 0.10
N THR A 20 -0.53 8.37 0.87
CA THR A 20 -1.81 7.79 0.41
C THR A 20 -2.46 8.68 -0.63
N HIS A 21 -2.50 10.00 -0.41
CA HIS A 21 -3.05 10.96 -1.38
C HIS A 21 -2.21 11.01 -2.67
N GLY A 22 -0.88 11.03 -2.55
CA GLY A 22 0.02 10.98 -3.70
C GLY A 22 -0.18 9.71 -4.53
N PHE A 23 -0.28 8.55 -3.88
CA PHE A 23 -0.57 7.30 -4.58
C PHE A 23 -1.95 7.32 -5.25
N MET A 24 -2.98 7.82 -4.55
CA MET A 24 -4.33 7.87 -5.10
C MET A 24 -4.38 8.69 -6.39
N ILE A 25 -3.72 9.85 -6.44
CA ILE A 25 -3.67 10.71 -7.65
C ILE A 25 -3.02 9.95 -8.82
N VAL A 26 -1.87 9.31 -8.58
CA VAL A 26 -1.15 8.55 -9.61
C VAL A 26 -1.98 7.35 -10.08
N PHE A 27 -2.59 6.62 -9.14
CA PHE A 27 -3.43 5.45 -9.43
C PHE A 27 -4.64 5.83 -10.28
N VAL A 28 -5.35 6.91 -9.94
CA VAL A 28 -6.48 7.41 -10.72
C VAL A 28 -6.02 7.81 -12.12
N GLY A 29 -4.88 8.48 -12.26
CA GLY A 29 -4.32 8.84 -13.56
C GLY A 29 -4.05 7.62 -14.45
N PHE A 30 -3.45 6.56 -13.90
CA PHE A 30 -3.25 5.31 -14.63
C PHE A 30 -4.56 4.59 -14.96
N MET A 31 -5.55 4.61 -14.07
CA MET A 31 -6.86 4.00 -14.33
C MET A 31 -7.59 4.71 -15.47
N VAL A 32 -7.57 6.04 -15.50
CA VAL A 32 -8.12 6.81 -16.62
C VAL A 32 -7.37 6.49 -17.91
N SER A 33 -6.03 6.41 -17.87
CA SER A 33 -5.23 6.04 -19.04
C SER A 33 -5.60 4.67 -19.59
N LEU A 34 -5.70 3.65 -18.73
CA LEU A 34 -6.14 2.30 -19.13
C LEU A 34 -7.56 2.30 -19.68
N PHE A 35 -8.48 3.02 -19.05
CA PHE A 35 -9.86 3.13 -19.49
C PHE A 35 -9.94 3.67 -20.92
N VAL A 36 -9.20 4.74 -21.23
CA VAL A 36 -9.14 5.31 -22.57
C VAL A 36 -8.54 4.31 -23.57
N LYS A 37 -7.43 3.64 -23.23
CA LYS A 37 -6.77 2.67 -24.11
C LYS A 37 -7.68 1.47 -24.44
N VAL A 38 -8.40 0.95 -23.45
CA VAL A 38 -9.24 -0.26 -23.59
C VAL A 38 -10.58 0.07 -24.25
N PHE A 39 -11.29 1.10 -23.79
CA PHE A 39 -12.68 1.33 -24.22
C PHE A 39 -12.81 2.32 -25.38
N ILE A 40 -11.97 3.36 -25.42
CA ILE A 40 -12.07 4.40 -26.46
C ILE A 40 -11.23 4.02 -27.67
N LEU A 41 -9.96 3.68 -27.44
CA LEU A 41 -9.03 3.35 -28.53
C LEU A 41 -9.09 1.87 -28.94
N GLN A 42 -9.71 1.01 -28.13
CA GLN A 42 -9.84 -0.44 -28.39
C GLN A 42 -8.51 -1.08 -28.80
N TRP A 43 -7.42 -0.69 -28.14
CA TRP A 43 -6.10 -1.22 -28.46
C TRP A 43 -5.97 -2.68 -28.07
N ASP A 44 -5.24 -3.43 -28.89
CA ASP A 44 -4.88 -4.81 -28.61
C ASP A 44 -4.07 -4.89 -27.29
N ILE A 45 -4.19 -6.02 -26.59
CA ILE A 45 -3.66 -6.26 -25.24
C ILE A 45 -2.18 -5.91 -25.15
N LYS A 46 -1.42 -6.17 -26.21
CA LYS A 46 0.02 -5.88 -26.29
C LYS A 46 0.38 -4.42 -26.02
N TYR A 47 -0.52 -3.47 -26.30
CA TYR A 47 -0.25 -2.03 -26.22
C TYR A 47 -0.63 -1.38 -24.88
N TRP A 48 -1.35 -2.10 -24.01
CA TRP A 48 -1.73 -1.58 -22.69
C TRP A 48 -1.34 -2.50 -21.53
N LEU A 49 -0.90 -3.72 -21.82
CA LEU A 49 -0.43 -4.68 -20.82
C LEU A 49 0.77 -4.14 -20.03
N ASP A 50 1.65 -3.36 -20.64
CA ASP A 50 2.77 -2.72 -19.94
C ASP A 50 2.29 -1.82 -18.77
N THR A 51 1.30 -0.99 -19.06
CA THR A 51 0.71 0.00 -18.18
C THR A 51 -0.05 -0.71 -17.07
N PHE A 52 -0.77 -1.77 -17.42
CA PHE A 52 -1.46 -2.62 -16.46
C PHE A 52 -0.48 -3.30 -15.49
N VAL A 53 0.61 -3.88 -15.99
CA VAL A 53 1.63 -4.52 -15.14
C VAL A 53 2.29 -3.51 -14.20
N ILE A 54 2.60 -2.29 -14.68
CA ILE A 54 3.15 -1.21 -13.84
C ILE A 54 2.19 -0.86 -12.71
N VAL A 55 0.89 -0.72 -13.00
CA VAL A 55 -0.13 -0.44 -11.98
C VAL A 55 -0.20 -1.56 -10.96
N MET A 56 -0.25 -2.81 -11.41
CA MET A 56 -0.31 -3.98 -10.51
C MET A 56 0.93 -4.09 -9.62
N ALA A 57 2.13 -3.85 -10.19
CA ALA A 57 3.37 -3.83 -9.42
C ALA A 57 3.40 -2.69 -8.39
N GLY A 58 2.91 -1.50 -8.76
CA GLY A 58 2.77 -0.36 -7.86
C GLY A 58 1.82 -0.65 -6.69
N CYS A 59 0.66 -1.23 -6.99
CA CYS A 59 -0.29 -1.69 -5.98
C CYS A 59 0.34 -2.72 -5.04
N LEU A 60 1.02 -3.74 -5.57
CA LEU A 60 1.68 -4.76 -4.76
C LEU A 60 2.76 -4.15 -3.86
N TYR A 61 3.60 -3.25 -4.38
CA TYR A 61 4.63 -2.56 -3.61
C TYR A 61 4.02 -1.77 -2.45
N ILE A 62 2.95 -1.01 -2.69
CA ILE A 62 2.30 -0.22 -1.65
C ILE A 62 1.56 -1.10 -0.65
N THR A 63 0.94 -2.20 -1.08
CA THR A 63 0.33 -3.16 -0.16
C THR A 63 1.39 -3.76 0.76
N VAL A 64 2.50 -4.27 0.22
CA VAL A 64 3.60 -4.82 1.02
C VAL A 64 4.19 -3.77 1.95
N ARG A 65 4.40 -2.54 1.46
CA ARG A 65 4.88 -1.42 2.28
C ARG A 65 3.88 -1.06 3.39
N SER A 66 2.60 -0.99 3.07
CA SER A 66 1.54 -0.66 4.03
C SER A 66 1.36 -1.76 5.07
N VAL A 67 1.58 -3.03 4.73
CA VAL A 67 1.60 -4.14 5.69
C VAL A 67 2.85 -4.06 6.58
N LYS A 68 4.01 -3.72 6.02
CA LYS A 68 5.27 -3.55 6.77
C LYS A 68 5.22 -2.35 7.73
N ASP A 69 4.62 -1.24 7.29
CA ASP A 69 4.48 -0.01 8.06
C ASP A 69 3.23 -0.07 8.99
N GLY A 70 2.22 -0.88 8.64
CA GLY A 70 0.91 -1.01 9.27
C GLY A 70 0.81 -2.09 10.35
N ILE A 71 1.78 -2.12 11.26
CA ILE A 71 1.67 -2.76 12.59
C ILE A 71 2.16 -1.78 13.69
N TYR A 72 1.97 -0.46 13.50
CA TYR A 72 2.47 0.56 14.43
C TYR A 72 1.39 1.40 15.15
N LEU A 73 0.10 1.12 14.96
CA LEU A 73 -0.96 1.59 15.87
C LEU A 73 -1.17 0.59 17.01
N LEU A 74 -0.08 0.22 17.69
CA LEU A 74 -0.18 -0.63 18.87
C LEU A 74 -0.39 0.28 20.09
N PRO A 75 -1.50 0.12 20.82
CA PRO A 75 -1.73 0.88 22.04
C PRO A 75 -0.54 0.68 22.99
N SER A 76 -0.21 1.73 23.74
CA SER A 76 0.95 1.88 24.65
C SER A 76 1.15 0.76 25.69
N LYS A 77 0.33 -0.30 25.73
CA LYS A 77 0.46 -1.44 26.65
C LYS A 77 1.14 -2.63 25.97
N GLU A 78 2.36 -2.94 26.41
CA GLU A 78 3.25 -3.99 25.86
C GLU A 78 2.60 -5.38 25.72
N GLY A 79 1.61 -5.73 26.55
CA GLY A 79 0.91 -7.02 26.53
C GLY A 79 0.00 -7.24 25.31
N ASP A 80 -0.66 -6.18 24.83
CA ASP A 80 -1.61 -6.27 23.71
C ASP A 80 -0.89 -6.27 22.35
N VAL A 81 0.32 -5.69 22.31
CA VAL A 81 1.20 -5.57 21.13
C VAL A 81 1.48 -6.93 20.48
N ARG A 82 1.79 -7.95 21.29
CA ARG A 82 2.09 -9.31 20.78
C ARG A 82 0.87 -10.02 20.22
N ARG A 83 -0.32 -9.77 20.78
CA ARG A 83 -1.56 -10.43 20.35
C ARG A 83 -2.04 -9.88 19.01
N TYR A 84 -2.07 -8.56 18.87
CA TYR A 84 -2.43 -7.92 17.61
C TYR A 84 -1.43 -8.20 16.49
N LYS A 85 -0.12 -8.28 16.80
CA LYS A 85 0.90 -8.65 15.80
C LYS A 85 0.68 -10.03 15.20
N LYS A 86 0.26 -11.03 16.00
CA LYS A 86 -0.07 -12.37 15.48
C LYS A 86 -1.34 -12.35 14.63
N ILE A 87 -2.38 -11.64 15.08
CA ILE A 87 -3.67 -11.56 14.38
C ILE A 87 -3.53 -10.81 13.04
N ASN A 88 -2.77 -9.71 12.99
CA ASN A 88 -2.53 -8.96 11.75
C ASN A 88 -1.64 -9.71 10.76
N LEU A 89 -0.66 -10.49 11.25
CA LEU A 89 0.17 -11.33 10.37
C LEU A 89 -0.68 -12.42 9.68
N ILE A 90 -1.60 -13.03 10.43
CA ILE A 90 -2.52 -14.04 9.90
C ILE A 90 -3.54 -13.39 8.96
N GLY A 91 -4.14 -12.25 9.34
CA GLY A 91 -5.07 -11.51 8.48
C GLY A 91 -4.41 -11.05 7.17
N GLY A 92 -3.18 -10.55 7.24
CA GLY A 92 -2.39 -10.17 6.07
C GLY A 92 -2.07 -11.36 5.16
N ALA A 93 -1.61 -12.48 5.73
CA ALA A 93 -1.34 -13.70 4.96
C ALA A 93 -2.60 -14.28 4.29
N VAL A 94 -3.73 -14.28 4.99
CA VAL A 94 -5.02 -14.74 4.44
C VAL A 94 -5.50 -13.83 3.32
N SER A 95 -5.36 -12.51 3.46
CA SER A 95 -5.72 -11.54 2.40
C SER A 95 -4.83 -11.61 1.16
N THR A 96 -3.61 -12.14 1.27
CA THR A 96 -2.73 -12.37 0.12
C THR A 96 -2.90 -13.75 -0.52
N SER A 97 -3.66 -14.64 0.11
CA SER A 97 -3.89 -16.03 -0.34
C SER A 97 -5.27 -16.26 -0.97
N ILE A 98 -6.15 -15.25 -0.91
CA ILE A 98 -7.47 -15.18 -1.56
C ILE A 98 -7.36 -14.14 -2.67
#